data_AF-A0A7C1NNV6-F1
#
_entry.id   AF-A0A7C1NNV6-F1
#
_cell.length_a   1.000
_cell.length_b   1.000
_cell.length_c   1.000
_cell.angle_alpha   90.00
_cell.angle_beta   90.00
_cell.angle_gamma   90.00
#
_symmetry.space_group_name_H-M   'P 1'
#
loop_
_entity.id
_entity.type
_entity.pdbx_description
1 polymer ?
#
loop_
_entity_poly.entity_id
_entity_poly.type
_entity_poly.pdbx_seq_one_letter_code
_entity_poly.pdbx_strand_id
1 'polypeptide(L)' 'MEKEIVTSCTRDCPDCCGIIATVKDGKIVSHRANPSNSYTRNFLCAKGNDYLKRFYSPERLLKPMIR' A
#
# COMPACT_ATOMS: atom_id res chain seq x y z
N MET A 1 -9.75 15.95 4.95
CA MET A 1 -8.44 16.53 4.57
C MET A 1 -7.62 15.47 3.87
N GLU A 2 -7.10 15.75 2.68
CA GLU A 2 -6.33 14.80 1.87
C GLU A 2 -4.83 15.00 2.10
N LYS A 3 -4.07 13.92 2.25
CA LYS A 3 -2.61 13.94 2.42
C LYS A 3 -1.94 12.79 1.69
N GLU A 4 -0.79 13.04 1.09
CA GLU A 4 0.09 11.99 0.56
C GLU A 4 1.08 11.54 1.64
N ILE A 5 1.30 10.23 1.76
CA ILE A 5 2.27 9.62 2.68
C ILE A 5 3.21 8.72 1.90
N VAL A 6 4.51 8.94 2.04
CA VAL A 6 5.54 8.03 1.50
C VAL A 6 5.66 6.81 2.41
N THR A 7 5.60 5.62 1.82
CA THR A 7 5.71 4.33 2.51
C THR A 7 6.41 3.31 1.61
N SER A 8 6.50 2.07 2.08
CA SER A 8 7.13 0.96 1.36
C SER A 8 6.20 -0.25 1.26
N CYS A 9 6.46 -1.10 0.28
CA CYS A 9 5.80 -2.38 0.09
C CYS A 9 6.02 -3.32 1.29
N THR A 10 4.94 -3.90 1.81
CA THR A 10 4.94 -4.82 2.97
C THR A 10 5.05 -6.30 2.60
N ARG A 11 5.30 -6.62 1.32
CA ARG A 11 5.32 -8.00 0.82
C ARG A 11 6.63 -8.75 1.06
N ASP A 12 7.59 -8.12 1.74
CA ASP A 12 8.90 -8.69 2.05
C ASP A 12 9.58 -9.34 0.83
N CYS A 13 9.41 -8.70 -0.33
CA CYS A 13 10.12 -9.07 -1.55
C CYS A 13 11.38 -8.22 -1.68
N PRO A 14 12.42 -8.70 -2.39
CA PRO A 14 13.68 -7.99 -2.53
C PRO A 14 13.56 -6.61 -3.21
N ASP A 15 12.47 -6.36 -3.94
CA ASP A 15 12.26 -5.10 -4.67
C ASP A 15 12.15 -3.85 -3.78
N CYS A 16 11.72 -3.99 -2.51
CA CYS A 16 11.55 -2.86 -1.59
C CYS A 16 10.86 -1.63 -2.21
N CYS A 17 9.74 -1.86 -2.92
CA CYS A 17 9.10 -0.82 -3.72
C CYS A 17 8.68 0.40 -2.88
N GLY A 18 8.99 1.60 -3.37
CA GLY A 18 8.50 2.84 -2.78
C GLY A 18 7.06 3.11 -3.21
N ILE A 19 6.21 3.53 -2.27
CA ILE A 19 4.79 3.80 -2.52
C ILE A 19 4.44 5.18 -1.98
N ILE A 20 3.61 5.91 -2.71
CA ILE A 20 2.91 7.10 -2.22
C ILE A 20 1.45 6.72 -2.03
N ALA A 21 0.98 6.80 -0.78
CA ALA A 21 -0.39 6.51 -0.39
C ALA A 21 -1.16 7.82 -0.17
N THR A 22 -2.28 7.98 -0.87
CA THR A 22 -3.18 9.12 -0.68
C THR A 22 -4.20 8.76 0.39
N VAL A 23 -4.19 9.52 1.48
CA VAL A 23 -5.06 9.33 2.64
C VAL A 23 -6.07 10.45 2.71
N LYS A 24 -7.35 10.09 2.76
CA LYS A 24 -8.47 11.00 2.96
C LYS A 24 -9.31 10.50 4.13
N ASP A 25 -9.57 11.38 5.09
CA ASP A 25 -10.42 11.12 6.26
C ASP A 25 -10.03 9.83 7.01
N GLY A 26 -8.72 9.64 7.19
CA GLY A 26 -8.13 8.50 7.89
C GLY A 26 -8.08 7.19 7.09
N LYS A 27 -8.50 7.17 5.83
CA LYS A 27 -8.48 5.99 4.95
C LYS A 27 -7.58 6.21 3.73
N ILE A 28 -6.90 5.15 3.29
CA ILE A 28 -6.14 5.17 2.04
C ILE A 28 -7.15 5.04 0.90
N VAL A 29 -7.20 6.03 0.02
CA VAL A 29 -8.16 6.06 -1.11
C VAL A 29 -7.51 5.69 -2.44
N SER A 30 -6.20 5.90 -2.56
CA SER A 30 -5.41 5.50 -3.72
C SER A 30 -3.94 5.30 -3.30
N HIS A 31 -3.18 4.59 -4.12
CA HIS A 31 -1.74 4.47 -3.98
C HIS A 31 -1.08 4.37 -5.36
N ARG A 32 0.17 4.82 -5.43
CA ARG A 32 0.98 4.79 -6.65
C ARG A 32 2.45 4.51 -6.31
N ALA A 33 3.22 4.12 -7.31
CA ALA A 33 4.67 4.00 -7.18
C ALA A 33 5.28 5.35 -6.80
N ASN A 34 6.34 5.35 -5.98
CA ASN A 34 7.09 6.54 -5.62
C ASN A 34 8.21 6.80 -6.65
N PRO A 35 8.10 7.83 -7.51
CA PRO A 35 9.12 8.13 -8.52
C PRO A 35 10.51 8.41 -7.93
N SER A 36 10.57 8.85 -6.67
CA SER A 36 11.81 9.14 -5.94
C SER A 36 12.52 7.89 -5.41
N ASN A 37 11.89 6.71 -5.43
CA ASN A 37 12.57 5.47 -5.09
C ASN A 37 13.52 5.09 -6.24
N SER A 38 14.83 5.08 -5.98
CA SER A 38 15.86 4.90 -7.01
C SER A 38 15.76 3.55 -7.74
N TYR A 39 15.31 2.51 -7.05
CA TYR A 39 15.23 1.15 -7.57
C TYR A 39 13.97 0.93 -8.41
N THR A 40 12.79 1.15 -7.82
CA THR A 40 11.49 0.84 -8.45
C THR A 40 10.84 2.01 -9.20
N ARG A 41 11.16 3.26 -8.82
CA ARG A 41 10.66 4.49 -9.44
C ARG A 41 9.14 4.46 -9.66
N ASN A 42 8.68 4.45 -10.91
CA ASN A 42 7.27 4.52 -11.30
C ASN A 42 6.59 3.15 -11.38
N PHE A 43 7.22 2.08 -10.88
CA PHE A 43 6.73 0.71 -11.04
C PHE A 43 6.21 0.11 -9.73
N LEU A 44 5.06 -0.55 -9.83
CA LEU A 44 4.56 -1.53 -8.87
C LEU A 44 4.12 -2.79 -9.63
N CYS A 45 4.45 -3.97 -9.10
CA CYS A 45 3.94 -5.23 -9.64
C CYS A 45 2.42 -5.35 -9.44
N ALA A 46 1.76 -6.28 -10.15
CA ALA A 46 0.31 -6.50 -10.03
C ALA A 46 -0.16 -6.66 -8.57
N LYS A 47 0.66 -7.35 -7.78
CA LYS A 47 0.48 -7.56 -6.34
C LYS A 47 0.50 -6.26 -5.52
N GLY A 48 1.31 -5.28 -5.91
CA GLY A 48 1.38 -3.97 -5.27
C GLY A 48 0.22 -3.09 -5.70
N ASN A 49 -0.15 -3.12 -6.98
CA ASN A 49 -1.33 -2.38 -7.49
C ASN A 49 -2.64 -2.82 -6.82
N ASP A 50 -2.74 -4.07 -6.36
CA ASP A 50 -3.92 -4.60 -5.68
C ASP A 50 -3.94 -4.39 -4.15
N TYR A 51 -3.04 -3.59 -3.56
CA TYR A 51 -2.97 -3.42 -2.10
C TYR A 51 -4.30 -2.99 -1.45
N LEU A 52 -5.02 -2.05 -2.07
CA LEU A 52 -6.30 -1.56 -1.55
C LEU A 52 -7.35 -2.65 -1.47
N LYS A 53 -7.39 -3.58 -2.45
CA LYS A 53 -8.29 -4.74 -2.41
C LYS A 53 -8.01 -5.63 -1.21
N ARG A 54 -6.73 -5.81 -0.85
CA ARG A 54 -6.33 -6.58 0.34
C ARG A 54 -6.66 -5.85 1.65
N PHE A 55 -6.38 -4.55 1.73
CA PHE A 55 -6.61 -3.76 2.95
C PHE A 55 -8.09 -3.57 3.27
N TYR A 56 -8.94 -3.52 2.26
CA TYR A 56 -10.39 -3.36 2.42
C TYR A 56 -11.17 -4.61 2.05
N SER A 57 -10.51 -5.77 2.00
CA SER A 57 -11.18 -7.04 1.78
C SER A 57 -12.24 -7.28 2.87
N PRO A 58 -13.43 -7.79 2.51
CA PRO A 58 -14.43 -8.21 3.50
C PRO A 58 -13.92 -9.32 4.44
N GLU A 59 -12.89 -10.06 4.01
CA GLU A 59 -12.26 -11.13 4.81
C GLU A 59 -11.15 -10.62 5.75
N ARG A 60 -10.94 -9.30 5.84
CA ARG A 60 -9.90 -8.75 6.70
C ARG A 60 -10.19 -9.08 8.17
N LEU A 61 -9.21 -9.69 8.84
CA LEU A 61 -9.25 -9.91 10.27
C LEU A 61 -9.18 -8.56 11.00
N LEU A 62 -10.26 -8.21 11.72
CA LEU A 62 -10.37 -6.96 12.48
C LEU A 62 -10.22 -7.15 13.99
N LYS A 63 -10.26 -8.41 14.46
CA LYS A 63 -10.20 -8.77 15.87
C LYS A 63 -9.37 -10.06 16.03
N PRO A 64 -8.70 -10.25 17.18
CA PRO A 64 -8.05 -11.52 17.49
C PRO A 64 -9.04 -12.69 17.42
N MET A 65 -8.57 -13.85 16.94
CA MET A 65 -9.34 -15.09 16.91
C MET A 65 -8.78 -16.05 17.97
N ILE A 66 -9.65 -16.64 18.78
CA ILE A 66 -9.31 -17.64 19.80
C ILE A 66 -9.79 -19.00 19.28
N ARG A 67 -9.01 -20.05 19.54
CA ARG A 67 -9.32 -21.43 19.17
C ARG A 67 -10.01 -22.17 20.31
#